data_AF-A0A1G4XUA1-F1
#
_entry.id   AF-A0A1G4XUA1-F1
#
_cell.length_a   1.000
_cell.length_b   1.000
_cell.length_c   1.000
_cell.angle_alpha   90.00
_cell.angle_beta   90.00
_cell.angle_gamma   90.00
#
_symmetry.space_group_name_H-M   'P 1'
#
loop_
_entity.id
_entity.type
_entity.pdbx_description
1 polymer ?
#
loop_
_entity_poly.entity_id
_entity_poly.type
_entity_poly.pdbx_seq_one_letter_code
_entity_poly.pdbx_strand_id
1 'polypeptide(L)'
;MTGSIIRFTPARIKWVALAALMSLSYCAAYAAETPASILGAWRIISAEPDHQATARVSTIPGDPRYVGRVIHLDGNSAYGELIWDVDCQQPTYTPQSLMTLDEAILKTSGERYVEPKTPVAKDFGFEQPGNLKITPILIQCKSGYLSTDGVSIKNWVALLSDDSAVMNWFDNSYVVMQRVKSGEKAKPSFSCDAKLNAIEQTICSSDDLSSWDRSVTDAYTIQLQQQQEIDPADKAALAGMKAAQRDWLKKRNQCQTDEACLTKSMQQRTFELVSKIQ
;
A
#
# COMPACT_ATOMS: atom_id res chain seq x y z
N MET A 1 -85.27 -62.74 -37.72
CA MET A 1 -84.29 -63.72 -38.24
C MET A 1 -82.90 -63.13 -38.08
N THR A 2 -82.12 -63.75 -37.19
CA THR A 2 -80.64 -63.78 -37.06
C THR A 2 -79.82 -62.56 -37.51
N GLY A 3 -79.16 -61.91 -36.55
CA GLY A 3 -78.11 -60.91 -36.80
C GLY A 3 -77.10 -60.87 -35.65
N SER A 4 -75.96 -61.52 -35.88
CA SER A 4 -74.80 -61.79 -35.02
C SER A 4 -74.30 -60.67 -34.08
N ILE A 5 -73.90 -61.10 -32.88
CA ILE A 5 -73.07 -60.38 -31.91
C ILE A 5 -71.60 -60.46 -32.36
N ILE A 6 -70.93 -59.30 -32.54
CA ILE A 6 -69.47 -59.22 -32.70
C ILE A 6 -68.91 -58.28 -31.63
N ARG A 7 -67.94 -58.83 -30.88
CA ARG A 7 -67.16 -58.17 -29.82
C ARG A 7 -66.22 -57.13 -30.43
N PHE A 8 -66.13 -55.96 -29.80
CA PHE A 8 -65.04 -55.01 -30.02
C PHE A 8 -64.17 -54.88 -28.77
N THR A 9 -62.88 -55.11 -28.96
CA THR A 9 -61.78 -55.02 -28.00
C THR A 9 -61.49 -53.57 -27.58
N PRO A 10 -61.03 -53.32 -26.34
CA PRO A 10 -60.66 -51.98 -25.89
C PRO A 10 -59.27 -51.59 -26.41
N ALA A 11 -59.18 -50.45 -27.09
CA ALA A 11 -57.93 -49.81 -27.45
C ALA A 11 -57.26 -49.18 -26.22
N ARG A 12 -56.01 -49.56 -25.97
CA ARG A 12 -55.15 -48.97 -24.93
C ARG A 12 -54.71 -47.56 -25.35
N ILE A 13 -55.28 -46.54 -24.72
CA ILE A 13 -54.78 -45.16 -24.80
C ILE A 13 -53.58 -45.04 -23.85
N LYS A 14 -52.37 -44.94 -24.40
CA LYS A 14 -51.16 -44.62 -23.64
C LYS A 14 -51.14 -43.12 -23.37
N TRP A 15 -51.33 -42.74 -22.12
CA TRP A 15 -51.05 -41.39 -21.62
C TRP A 15 -49.54 -41.22 -21.52
N VAL A 16 -48.97 -40.35 -22.36
CA VAL A 16 -47.58 -39.89 -22.19
C VAL A 16 -47.66 -38.61 -21.35
N ALA A 17 -47.32 -38.72 -20.08
CA ALA A 17 -47.09 -37.55 -19.23
C ALA A 17 -45.75 -36.92 -19.63
N LEU A 18 -45.80 -35.75 -20.27
CA LEU A 18 -44.62 -34.89 -20.43
C LEU A 18 -44.32 -34.23 -19.07
N ALA A 19 -43.33 -34.74 -18.35
CA ALA A 19 -42.77 -34.05 -17.20
C ALA A 19 -41.83 -32.95 -17.72
N ALA A 20 -42.29 -31.70 -17.69
CA ALA A 20 -41.43 -30.54 -17.93
C ALA A 20 -40.52 -30.34 -16.71
N LEU A 21 -39.28 -30.82 -16.78
CA LEU A 21 -38.23 -30.41 -15.84
C LEU A 21 -37.87 -28.95 -16.14
N MET A 22 -38.41 -28.02 -15.35
CA MET A 22 -37.82 -26.67 -15.24
C MET A 22 -36.50 -26.80 -14.48
N SER A 23 -35.39 -26.82 -15.21
CA SER A 23 -34.06 -26.62 -14.66
C SER A 23 -33.96 -25.17 -14.17
N LEU A 24 -34.16 -24.98 -12.85
CA LEU A 24 -33.76 -23.77 -12.15
C LEU A 24 -32.24 -23.68 -12.22
N SER A 25 -31.73 -22.94 -13.21
CA SER A 25 -30.33 -22.51 -13.25
C SER A 25 -30.11 -21.56 -12.08
N TYR A 26 -29.63 -22.10 -10.96
CA TYR A 26 -28.95 -21.32 -9.95
C TYR A 26 -27.69 -20.73 -10.59
N CYS A 27 -27.76 -19.47 -11.03
CA CYS A 27 -26.55 -18.66 -11.14
C CYS A 27 -26.02 -18.49 -9.72
N ALA A 28 -25.07 -19.33 -9.33
CA ALA A 28 -24.18 -18.99 -8.23
C ALA A 28 -23.53 -17.67 -8.65
N ALA A 29 -23.81 -16.59 -7.91
CA ALA A 29 -23.01 -15.39 -8.00
C ALA A 29 -21.58 -15.80 -7.63
N TYR A 30 -20.71 -15.92 -8.63
CA TYR A 30 -19.28 -16.02 -8.39
C TYR A 30 -18.89 -14.73 -7.69
N ALA A 31 -18.62 -14.81 -6.38
CA ALA A 31 -17.81 -13.79 -5.73
C ALA A 31 -16.53 -13.71 -6.56
N ALA A 32 -16.22 -12.53 -7.11
CA ALA A 32 -14.95 -12.32 -7.78
C ALA A 32 -13.86 -12.71 -6.77
N GLU A 33 -13.17 -13.82 -7.04
CA GLU A 33 -12.10 -14.28 -6.17
C GLU A 33 -11.08 -13.15 -6.08
N THR A 34 -10.78 -12.71 -4.86
CA THR A 34 -9.72 -11.75 -4.63
C THR A 34 -8.46 -12.27 -5.29
N PRO A 35 -7.76 -11.48 -6.12
CA PRO A 35 -6.53 -11.95 -6.72
C PRO A 35 -5.56 -12.35 -5.60
N ALA A 36 -5.38 -13.65 -5.39
CA ALA A 36 -4.56 -14.18 -4.30
C ALA A 36 -3.12 -13.64 -4.36
N SER A 37 -2.71 -13.16 -5.53
CA SER A 37 -1.40 -12.59 -5.81
C SER A 37 -1.10 -11.27 -5.07
N ILE A 38 -2.11 -10.46 -4.70
CA ILE A 38 -1.85 -9.20 -3.97
C ILE A 38 -2.03 -9.31 -2.45
N LEU A 39 -2.61 -10.41 -1.97
CA LEU A 39 -2.80 -10.60 -0.53
C LEU A 39 -1.45 -10.84 0.17
N GLY A 40 -1.35 -10.37 1.42
CA GLY A 40 -0.18 -10.51 2.27
C GLY A 40 0.35 -9.19 2.81
N ALA A 41 1.55 -9.27 3.41
CA ALA A 41 2.25 -8.14 3.97
C ALA A 41 3.21 -7.53 2.94
N TRP A 42 3.15 -6.21 2.79
CA TRP A 42 3.92 -5.43 1.82
C TRP A 42 4.64 -4.30 2.52
N ARG A 43 5.97 -4.34 2.53
CA ARG A 43 6.79 -3.27 3.11
C ARG A 43 7.01 -2.19 2.07
N ILE A 44 6.69 -0.95 2.42
CA ILE A 44 7.02 0.22 1.60
C ILE A 44 8.54 0.36 1.56
N ILE A 45 9.11 0.27 0.37
CA ILE A 45 10.55 0.44 0.16
C ILE A 45 10.87 1.80 -0.48
N SER A 46 9.89 2.44 -1.11
CA SER A 46 10.03 3.79 -1.62
C SER A 46 8.69 4.52 -1.65
N ALA A 47 8.75 5.85 -1.54
CA ALA A 47 7.65 6.77 -1.76
C ALA A 47 8.06 7.77 -2.85
N GLU A 48 7.23 7.87 -3.88
CA GLU A 48 7.58 8.44 -5.18
C GLU A 48 6.61 9.56 -5.55
N PRO A 49 6.94 10.82 -5.24
CA PRO A 49 6.15 11.97 -5.70
C PRO A 49 6.41 12.28 -7.18
N ASP A 50 5.55 13.10 -7.77
CA ASP A 50 5.77 13.66 -9.09
C ASP A 50 6.92 14.68 -9.07
N HIS A 51 8.08 14.31 -9.62
CA HIS A 51 9.26 15.18 -9.70
C HIS A 51 9.11 16.33 -10.70
N GLN A 52 8.07 16.31 -11.55
CA GLN A 52 7.76 17.37 -12.50
C GLN A 52 6.58 18.24 -12.03
N ALA A 53 5.98 17.96 -10.86
CA ALA A 53 4.93 18.79 -10.32
C ALA A 53 5.46 20.16 -9.89
N THR A 54 4.75 21.21 -10.29
CA THR A 54 5.05 22.59 -9.86
C THR A 54 4.42 22.94 -8.51
N ALA A 55 3.40 22.18 -8.10
CA ALA A 55 2.82 22.28 -6.78
C ALA A 55 3.72 21.58 -5.76
N ARG A 56 3.91 22.20 -4.59
CA ARG A 56 4.62 21.56 -3.48
C ARG A 56 3.76 20.43 -2.93
N VAL A 57 4.23 19.20 -3.08
CA VAL A 57 3.62 18.00 -2.48
C VAL A 57 4.13 17.80 -1.05
N SER A 58 3.33 17.20 -0.16
CA SER A 58 3.83 16.86 1.18
C SER A 58 4.80 15.70 1.12
N THR A 59 4.54 14.69 0.28
CA THR A 59 5.39 13.51 0.13
C THR A 59 6.72 13.87 -0.51
N ILE A 60 7.82 13.47 0.12
CA ILE A 60 9.17 13.62 -0.45
C ILE A 60 9.68 12.29 -1.00
N PRO A 61 10.65 12.27 -1.94
CA PRO A 61 11.26 11.04 -2.43
C PRO A 61 11.84 10.21 -1.27
N GLY A 62 11.47 8.93 -1.19
CA GLY A 62 11.91 8.05 -0.11
C GLY A 62 11.39 8.46 1.28
N ASP A 63 10.21 9.08 1.35
CA ASP A 63 9.65 9.68 2.56
C ASP A 63 9.79 8.81 3.81
N PRO A 64 10.59 9.25 4.82
CA PRO A 64 10.80 8.47 6.04
C PRO A 64 9.54 8.21 6.85
N ARG A 65 8.45 8.94 6.58
CA ARG A 65 7.13 8.70 7.18
C ARG A 65 6.48 7.40 6.69
N TYR A 66 6.80 6.97 5.47
CA TYR A 66 6.18 5.80 4.82
C TYR A 66 7.16 4.64 4.67
N VAL A 67 8.42 4.92 4.31
CA VAL A 67 9.42 3.89 4.07
C VAL A 67 9.63 3.03 5.33
N GLY A 68 9.64 1.71 5.11
CA GLY A 68 9.77 0.70 6.14
C GLY A 68 8.45 0.29 6.82
N ARG A 69 7.34 0.99 6.57
CA ARG A 69 6.01 0.61 7.07
C ARG A 69 5.48 -0.59 6.28
N VAL A 70 4.67 -1.42 6.94
CA VAL A 70 4.06 -2.60 6.33
C VAL A 70 2.57 -2.37 6.15
N ILE A 71 2.08 -2.61 4.93
CA ILE A 71 0.65 -2.64 4.61
C ILE A 71 0.25 -4.11 4.45
N HIS A 72 -0.73 -4.50 5.24
CA HIS A 72 -1.37 -5.81 5.18
C HIS A 72 -2.59 -5.71 4.30
N LEU A 73 -2.66 -6.53 3.25
CA LEU A 73 -3.82 -6.67 2.38
C LEU A 73 -4.40 -8.07 2.60
N ASP A 74 -5.61 -8.16 3.14
CA ASP A 74 -6.31 -9.42 3.39
C ASP A 74 -7.79 -9.36 2.93
N GLY A 75 -8.49 -10.49 2.97
CA GLY A 75 -9.87 -10.57 2.47
C GLY A 75 -10.93 -9.81 3.30
N ASN A 76 -10.60 -9.44 4.54
CA ASN A 76 -11.51 -8.80 5.49
C ASN A 76 -11.07 -7.38 5.88
N SER A 77 -9.78 -7.08 5.77
CA SER A 77 -9.19 -5.79 6.09
C SER A 77 -7.99 -5.48 5.21
N ALA A 78 -7.71 -4.19 5.04
CA ALA A 78 -6.39 -3.71 4.65
C ALA A 78 -5.92 -2.69 5.69
N TYR A 79 -4.80 -2.96 6.34
CA TYR A 79 -4.34 -2.19 7.49
C TYR A 79 -2.83 -1.97 7.52
N GLY A 80 -2.37 -0.96 8.25
CA GLY A 80 -0.95 -0.72 8.47
C GLY A 80 -0.73 0.38 9.51
N GLU A 81 0.36 0.28 10.29
CA GLU A 81 0.74 1.29 11.27
C GLU A 81 1.37 2.50 10.59
N LEU A 82 0.51 3.32 9.98
CA LEU A 82 0.83 4.58 9.32
C LEU A 82 0.28 5.75 10.14
N ILE A 83 0.57 6.98 9.71
CA ILE A 83 0.16 8.23 10.42
C ILE A 83 -1.34 8.37 10.53
N TRP A 84 -1.99 8.02 9.44
CA TRP A 84 -3.42 7.94 9.32
C TRP A 84 -3.68 6.46 9.39
N ASP A 85 -4.52 6.04 10.33
CA ASP A 85 -4.86 4.64 10.49
C ASP A 85 -5.37 4.13 9.13
N VAL A 86 -4.51 3.38 8.44
CA VAL A 86 -4.94 2.56 7.32
C VAL A 86 -5.73 1.45 7.98
N ASP A 87 -7.05 1.57 7.85
CA ASP A 87 -8.02 0.73 8.54
C ASP A 87 -9.19 0.48 7.60
N CYS A 88 -8.88 -0.06 6.43
CA CYS A 88 -9.85 -0.36 5.40
C CYS A 88 -10.60 -1.63 5.77
N GLN A 89 -11.88 -1.50 6.12
CA GLN A 89 -12.71 -2.62 6.56
C GLN A 89 -13.54 -3.17 5.40
N GLN A 90 -13.56 -4.50 5.28
CA GLN A 90 -14.23 -5.27 4.23
C GLN A 90 -13.87 -4.76 2.81
N PRO A 91 -12.57 -4.79 2.44
CA PRO A 91 -12.13 -4.33 1.13
C PRO A 91 -12.73 -5.18 0.01
N THR A 92 -13.20 -4.53 -1.04
CA THR A 92 -13.52 -5.16 -2.31
C THR A 92 -12.36 -4.95 -3.28
N TYR A 93 -11.88 -6.04 -3.88
CA TYR A 93 -10.78 -6.03 -4.84
C TYR A 93 -11.33 -6.23 -6.25
N THR A 94 -11.21 -5.22 -7.10
CA THR A 94 -11.78 -5.24 -8.46
C THR A 94 -10.68 -5.10 -9.51
N PRO A 95 -10.24 -6.20 -10.14
CA PRO A 95 -9.28 -6.15 -11.24
C PRO A 95 -9.79 -5.27 -12.39
N GLN A 96 -8.92 -4.42 -12.91
CA GLN A 96 -9.18 -3.63 -14.11
C GLN A 96 -8.63 -4.34 -15.35
N SER A 97 -9.00 -3.84 -16.53
CA SER A 97 -8.37 -4.30 -17.78
C SER A 97 -6.86 -4.03 -17.77
N LEU A 98 -6.11 -4.92 -18.41
CA LEU A 98 -4.65 -4.77 -18.61
C LEU A 98 -4.33 -3.43 -19.28
N MET A 99 -3.41 -2.66 -18.70
CA MET A 99 -2.96 -1.36 -19.20
C MET A 99 -1.46 -1.18 -18.98
N THR A 100 -0.84 -0.17 -19.56
CA THR A 100 0.55 0.19 -19.23
C THR A 100 0.63 0.89 -17.88
N LEU A 101 1.83 0.90 -17.28
CA LEU A 101 2.09 1.68 -16.08
C LEU A 101 1.84 3.19 -16.33
N ASP A 102 2.28 3.73 -17.47
CA ASP A 102 2.01 5.13 -17.84
C ASP A 102 0.51 5.42 -17.98
N GLU A 103 -0.28 4.48 -18.53
CA GLU A 103 -1.74 4.64 -18.63
C GLU A 103 -2.40 4.68 -17.24
N ALA A 104 -1.95 3.83 -16.31
CA ALA A 104 -2.43 3.84 -14.93
C ALA A 104 -2.03 5.14 -14.21
N ILE A 105 -0.80 5.62 -14.41
CA ILE A 105 -0.31 6.88 -13.85
C ILE A 105 -1.12 8.05 -14.39
N LEU A 106 -1.31 8.17 -15.70
CA LEU A 106 -2.12 9.23 -16.30
C LEU A 106 -3.56 9.22 -15.76
N LYS A 107 -4.17 8.04 -15.62
CA LYS A 107 -5.53 7.94 -15.04
C LYS A 107 -5.59 8.38 -13.58
N THR A 108 -4.51 8.18 -12.84
CA THR A 108 -4.41 8.47 -11.40
C THR A 108 -4.07 9.93 -11.16
N SER A 109 -3.04 10.43 -11.83
CA SER A 109 -2.48 11.76 -11.64
C SER A 109 -3.15 12.84 -12.47
N GLY A 110 -3.79 12.45 -13.59
CA GLY A 110 -4.31 13.41 -14.57
C GLY A 110 -3.18 14.10 -15.34
N GLU A 111 -3.56 15.03 -16.23
CA GLU A 111 -2.58 15.87 -16.92
C GLU A 111 -2.08 17.00 -16.01
N ARG A 112 -0.80 17.35 -16.15
CA ARG A 112 -0.24 18.56 -15.54
C ARG A 112 -0.73 19.80 -16.28
N TYR A 113 -0.78 20.91 -15.56
CA TYR A 113 -1.05 22.22 -16.15
C TYR A 113 0.13 22.77 -16.96
N VAL A 114 1.34 22.27 -16.73
CA VAL A 114 2.58 22.70 -17.39
C VAL A 114 3.26 21.53 -18.10
N GLU A 115 4.13 21.84 -19.06
CA GLU A 115 4.91 20.80 -19.75
C GLU A 115 6.00 20.20 -18.83
N PRO A 116 6.27 18.88 -18.90
CA PRO A 116 5.58 17.88 -19.73
C PRO A 116 4.17 17.56 -19.19
N LYS A 117 3.14 17.73 -20.03
CA LYS A 117 1.73 17.59 -19.59
C LYS A 117 1.35 16.19 -19.14
N THR A 118 1.81 15.17 -19.85
CA THR A 118 1.45 13.79 -19.58
C THR A 118 2.44 13.20 -18.57
N PRO A 119 2.03 12.88 -17.33
CA PRO A 119 2.88 12.16 -16.41
C PRO A 119 3.21 10.76 -16.90
N VAL A 120 4.47 10.37 -16.76
CA VAL A 120 4.98 9.04 -17.09
C VAL A 120 5.73 8.45 -15.89
N ALA A 121 5.97 7.14 -15.92
CA ALA A 121 6.60 6.41 -14.82
C ALA A 121 7.93 7.02 -14.34
N LYS A 122 8.76 7.47 -15.28
CA LYS A 122 10.04 8.11 -14.97
C LYS A 122 9.90 9.40 -14.15
N ASP A 123 8.78 10.11 -14.28
CA ASP A 123 8.54 11.35 -13.52
C ASP A 123 8.30 11.07 -12.03
N PHE A 124 8.05 9.82 -11.64
CA PHE A 124 7.86 9.34 -10.27
C PHE A 124 8.99 8.39 -9.86
N GLY A 125 10.21 8.55 -10.40
CA GLY A 125 11.36 7.77 -9.95
C GLY A 125 11.30 6.26 -10.21
N PHE A 126 10.31 5.75 -10.95
CA PHE A 126 10.18 4.31 -11.18
C PHE A 126 11.30 3.78 -12.10
N GLU A 127 11.91 2.67 -11.68
CA GLU A 127 12.91 1.93 -12.46
C GLU A 127 12.26 1.12 -13.60
N GLN A 128 10.99 0.75 -13.45
CA GLN A 128 10.24 -0.01 -14.45
C GLN A 128 9.90 0.88 -15.66
N PRO A 129 9.92 0.31 -16.88
CA PRO A 129 9.56 1.07 -18.06
C PRO A 129 8.06 1.40 -18.05
N GLY A 130 7.70 2.61 -18.49
CA GLY A 130 6.31 3.08 -18.51
C GLY A 130 5.36 2.23 -19.36
N ASN A 131 5.88 1.48 -20.34
CA ASN A 131 5.11 0.54 -21.15
C ASN A 131 4.89 -0.84 -20.51
N LEU A 132 5.41 -1.08 -19.30
CA LEU A 132 5.18 -2.31 -18.53
C LEU A 132 3.68 -2.55 -18.41
N LYS A 133 3.23 -3.75 -18.78
CA LYS A 133 1.82 -4.14 -18.68
C LYS A 133 1.49 -4.58 -17.26
N ILE A 134 0.51 -3.91 -16.66
CA ILE A 134 0.03 -4.17 -15.31
C ILE A 134 -1.49 -4.35 -15.31
N THR A 135 -1.98 -5.03 -14.28
CA THR A 135 -3.41 -5.13 -13.97
C THR A 135 -3.67 -4.39 -12.67
N PRO A 136 -4.13 -3.12 -12.72
CA PRO A 136 -4.55 -2.41 -11.52
C PRO A 136 -5.70 -3.14 -10.85
N ILE A 137 -5.63 -3.34 -9.54
CA ILE A 137 -6.69 -3.90 -8.73
C ILE A 137 -7.20 -2.77 -7.85
N LEU A 138 -8.43 -2.33 -8.12
CA LEU A 138 -9.06 -1.28 -7.32
C LEU A 138 -9.36 -1.84 -5.93
N ILE A 139 -9.07 -1.06 -4.90
CA ILE A 139 -9.38 -1.38 -3.51
C ILE A 139 -10.44 -0.40 -3.03
N GLN A 140 -11.60 -0.93 -2.65
CA GLN A 140 -12.70 -0.13 -2.11
C GLN A 140 -13.07 -0.63 -0.72
N CYS A 141 -12.90 0.22 0.27
CA CYS A 141 -13.28 -0.05 1.65
C CYS A 141 -14.79 0.14 1.81
N LYS A 142 -15.47 -0.79 2.49
CA LYS A 142 -16.85 -0.55 2.91
C LYS A 142 -16.94 0.54 3.98
N SER A 143 -15.96 0.55 4.89
CA SER A 143 -15.74 1.60 5.88
C SER A 143 -14.26 1.76 6.17
N GLY A 144 -13.89 2.87 6.79
CA GLY A 144 -12.49 3.22 7.02
C GLY A 144 -11.80 3.71 5.75
N TYR A 145 -10.48 3.66 5.73
CA TYR A 145 -9.69 4.36 4.74
C TYR A 145 -8.38 3.62 4.43
N LEU A 146 -8.00 3.58 3.15
CA LEU A 146 -6.70 3.06 2.71
C LEU A 146 -5.80 4.18 2.22
N SER A 147 -6.19 4.83 1.12
CA SER A 147 -5.51 5.99 0.56
C SER A 147 -6.45 6.76 -0.39
N THR A 148 -5.93 7.76 -1.08
CA THR A 148 -6.70 8.62 -1.97
C THR A 148 -7.04 7.93 -3.29
N ASP A 149 -8.21 8.26 -3.82
CA ASP A 149 -8.56 7.97 -5.21
C ASP A 149 -7.71 8.82 -6.15
N GLY A 150 -7.45 8.31 -7.35
CA GLY A 150 -6.91 9.09 -8.45
C GLY A 150 -8.00 9.90 -9.17
N VAL A 151 -7.57 10.67 -10.18
CA VAL A 151 -8.44 11.57 -10.97
C VAL A 151 -9.56 10.82 -11.69
N SER A 152 -9.23 9.70 -12.34
CA SER A 152 -10.18 8.92 -13.15
C SER A 152 -10.17 7.42 -12.83
N ILE A 153 -9.39 7.01 -11.83
CA ILE A 153 -9.30 5.63 -11.33
C ILE A 153 -9.30 5.68 -9.79
N LYS A 154 -10.02 4.75 -9.16
CA LYS A 154 -10.06 4.62 -7.70
C LYS A 154 -8.71 4.19 -7.15
N ASN A 155 -8.53 4.23 -5.82
CA ASN A 155 -7.32 3.69 -5.21
C ASN A 155 -7.05 2.26 -5.70
N TRP A 156 -5.80 1.97 -6.05
CA TRP A 156 -5.40 0.74 -6.71
C TRP A 156 -3.99 0.30 -6.32
N VAL A 157 -3.81 -1.02 -6.33
CA VAL A 157 -2.52 -1.68 -6.26
C VAL A 157 -2.29 -2.49 -7.54
N ALA A 158 -1.05 -2.58 -8.01
CA ALA A 158 -0.68 -3.50 -9.07
C ALA A 158 0.65 -4.16 -8.77
N LEU A 159 0.82 -5.39 -9.25
CA LEU A 159 2.09 -6.10 -9.21
C LEU A 159 3.00 -5.56 -10.32
N LEU A 160 4.23 -5.24 -9.94
CA LEU A 160 5.35 -5.00 -10.85
C LEU A 160 6.13 -6.30 -11.11
N SER A 161 6.11 -7.21 -10.13
CA SER A 161 6.56 -8.61 -10.20
C SER A 161 5.85 -9.43 -9.11
N ASP A 162 6.18 -10.72 -8.94
CA ASP A 162 5.57 -11.56 -7.88
C ASP A 162 5.81 -11.02 -6.46
N ASP A 163 6.94 -10.32 -6.29
CA ASP A 163 7.48 -9.87 -5.02
C ASP A 163 7.52 -8.33 -4.92
N SER A 164 7.13 -7.60 -5.97
CA SER A 164 7.11 -6.14 -6.00
C SER A 164 5.76 -5.61 -6.47
N ALA A 165 5.26 -4.58 -5.78
CA ALA A 165 4.00 -3.93 -6.09
C ALA A 165 4.14 -2.41 -6.07
N VAL A 166 3.21 -1.74 -6.73
CA VAL A 166 3.02 -0.30 -6.67
C VAL A 166 1.58 0.00 -6.28
N MET A 167 1.38 1.02 -5.48
CA MET A 167 0.05 1.51 -5.12
C MET A 167 0.03 3.03 -5.21
N ASN A 168 -1.05 3.59 -5.75
CA ASN A 168 -1.22 5.04 -5.70
C ASN A 168 -1.48 5.49 -4.26
N TRP A 169 -0.86 6.59 -3.90
CA TRP A 169 -0.76 7.07 -2.53
C TRP A 169 -1.18 8.54 -2.43
N PHE A 170 -0.93 9.13 -1.26
CA PHE A 170 -1.31 10.51 -0.95
C PHE A 170 -0.60 11.54 -1.81
N ASP A 171 -1.19 12.72 -1.94
CA ASP A 171 -0.61 13.89 -2.63
C ASP A 171 -0.09 13.58 -4.04
N ASN A 172 -0.84 12.74 -4.78
CA ASN A 172 -0.47 12.31 -6.13
C ASN A 172 0.92 11.64 -6.18
N SER A 173 1.27 10.89 -5.15
CA SER A 173 2.48 10.07 -5.10
C SER A 173 2.14 8.59 -5.23
N TYR A 174 3.16 7.75 -5.30
CA TYR A 174 3.02 6.31 -5.29
C TYR A 174 3.94 5.71 -4.24
N VAL A 175 3.56 4.54 -3.72
CA VAL A 175 4.47 3.74 -2.88
C VAL A 175 4.86 2.49 -3.65
N VAL A 176 6.17 2.23 -3.70
CA VAL A 176 6.71 0.96 -4.18
C VAL A 176 6.89 0.07 -2.97
N MET A 177 6.37 -1.15 -3.07
CA MET A 177 6.35 -2.11 -1.99
C MET A 177 7.02 -3.41 -2.39
N GLN A 178 7.62 -4.03 -1.39
CA GLN A 178 8.25 -5.34 -1.46
C GLN A 178 7.46 -6.31 -0.57
N ARG A 179 7.19 -7.52 -1.07
CA ARG A 179 6.54 -8.55 -0.27
C ARG A 179 7.41 -8.91 0.93
N VAL A 180 6.82 -8.89 2.12
CA VAL A 180 7.49 -9.29 3.37
C VAL A 180 7.58 -10.80 3.44
N LYS A 181 8.81 -11.32 3.50
CA LYS A 181 9.04 -12.77 3.65
C LYS A 181 8.88 -13.18 5.11
N SER A 182 8.51 -14.44 5.33
CA SER A 182 8.38 -14.98 6.69
C SER A 182 9.69 -14.81 7.48
N GLY A 183 9.60 -14.18 8.65
CA GLY A 183 10.75 -13.91 9.52
C GLY A 183 11.61 -12.72 9.12
N GLU A 184 11.30 -12.04 8.02
CA GLU A 184 11.99 -10.81 7.62
C GLU A 184 11.61 -9.66 8.55
N LYS A 185 12.63 -9.01 9.11
CA LYS A 185 12.48 -7.82 9.94
C LYS A 185 13.28 -6.64 9.37
N ALA A 186 12.73 -5.44 9.52
CA ALA A 186 13.42 -4.19 9.42
C ALA A 186 14.60 -4.14 10.39
N LYS A 187 15.63 -3.37 10.01
CA LYS A 187 16.83 -3.17 10.82
C LYS A 187 16.86 -1.73 11.31
N PRO A 188 17.15 -1.48 12.59
CA PRO A 188 17.33 -0.12 13.10
C PRO A 188 18.63 0.52 12.58
N SER A 189 18.89 1.77 12.96
CA SER A 189 20.09 2.56 12.64
C SER A 189 21.38 2.05 13.28
N PHE A 190 21.26 1.16 14.25
CA PHE A 190 22.37 0.51 14.93
C PHE A 190 22.35 -1.01 14.72
N SER A 191 23.47 -1.67 15.01
CA SER A 191 23.56 -3.12 14.89
C SER A 191 22.87 -3.82 16.06
N CYS A 192 21.92 -4.70 15.77
CA CYS A 192 21.25 -5.52 16.78
C CYS A 192 22.14 -6.61 17.39
N ASP A 193 23.30 -6.87 16.79
CA ASP A 193 24.26 -7.89 17.26
C ASP A 193 25.32 -7.31 18.22
N ALA A 194 25.24 -6.00 18.51
CA ALA A 194 26.17 -5.33 19.41
C ALA A 194 25.81 -5.53 20.89
N LYS A 195 26.61 -4.96 21.80
CA LYS A 195 26.26 -4.88 23.22
C LYS A 195 25.19 -3.80 23.42
N LEU A 196 23.93 -4.21 23.37
CA LEU A 196 22.78 -3.32 23.44
C LEU A 196 22.34 -3.01 24.88
N ASN A 197 21.85 -1.79 25.10
CA ASN A 197 21.06 -1.48 26.29
C ASN A 197 19.61 -1.99 26.16
N ALA A 198 18.83 -1.96 27.25
CA ALA A 198 17.46 -2.50 27.26
C ALA A 198 16.52 -1.85 26.22
N ILE A 199 16.70 -0.56 25.95
CA ILE A 199 15.89 0.20 24.97
C ILE A 199 16.22 -0.27 23.56
N GLU A 200 17.51 -0.40 23.25
CA GLU A 200 17.99 -0.90 21.95
C GLU A 200 17.57 -2.36 21.71
N GLN A 201 17.59 -3.20 22.75
CA GLN A 201 17.07 -4.57 22.67
C GLN A 201 15.56 -4.58 22.35
N THR A 202 14.80 -3.70 22.99
CA THR A 202 13.36 -3.54 22.73
C THR A 202 13.13 -3.14 21.27
N ILE A 203 13.85 -2.13 20.78
CA ILE A 203 13.78 -1.69 19.38
C ILE A 203 14.12 -2.84 18.42
N CYS A 204 15.20 -3.59 18.65
CA CYS A 204 15.59 -4.71 17.81
C CYS A 204 14.61 -5.89 17.81
N SER A 205 13.83 -6.04 18.88
CA SER A 205 12.86 -7.14 19.00
C SER A 205 11.58 -6.91 18.18
N SER A 206 11.22 -5.64 17.95
CA SER A 206 10.02 -5.19 17.25
C SER A 206 10.32 -4.70 15.83
N ASP A 207 9.60 -5.22 14.84
CA ASP A 207 9.74 -4.81 13.42
C ASP A 207 9.43 -3.32 13.26
N ASP A 208 8.33 -2.88 13.86
CA ASP A 208 7.85 -1.52 13.77
C ASP A 208 8.78 -0.54 14.48
N LEU A 209 9.25 -0.86 15.69
CA LEU A 209 10.22 0.00 16.38
C LEU A 209 11.55 0.10 15.63
N SER A 210 12.05 -1.01 15.09
CA SER A 210 13.26 -1.02 14.26
C SER A 210 13.11 -0.13 13.04
N SER A 211 11.94 -0.20 12.42
CA SER A 211 11.60 0.59 11.25
C SER A 211 11.43 2.08 11.59
N TRP A 212 10.80 2.43 12.71
CA TRP A 212 10.69 3.82 13.17
C TRP A 212 12.03 4.44 13.58
N ASP A 213 12.94 3.66 14.17
CA ASP A 213 14.30 4.11 14.48
C ASP A 213 15.09 4.45 13.19
N ARG A 214 14.97 3.60 12.16
CA ARG A 214 15.48 3.89 10.81
C ARG A 214 14.85 5.17 10.25
N SER A 215 13.52 5.32 10.28
CA SER A 215 12.82 6.52 9.81
C SER A 215 13.32 7.81 10.46
N VAL A 216 13.57 7.82 11.78
CA VAL A 216 14.12 9.00 12.46
C VAL A 216 15.52 9.33 11.94
N THR A 217 16.35 8.30 11.76
CA THR A 217 17.73 8.45 11.28
C THR A 217 17.78 8.97 9.86
N ASP A 218 16.92 8.45 8.98
CA ASP A 218 16.86 8.85 7.58
C ASP A 218 16.39 10.31 7.46
N ALA A 219 15.31 10.69 8.15
CA ALA A 219 14.82 12.07 8.18
C ALA A 219 15.87 13.05 8.72
N TYR A 220 16.58 12.66 9.77
CA TYR A 220 17.66 13.47 10.34
C TYR A 220 18.84 13.62 9.36
N THR A 221 19.19 12.55 8.64
CA THR A 221 20.28 12.55 7.66
C THR A 221 19.95 13.43 6.46
N ILE A 222 18.73 13.36 5.94
CA ILE A 222 18.26 14.23 4.86
C ILE A 222 18.38 15.71 5.27
N GLN A 223 17.92 16.08 6.48
CA GLN A 223 18.06 17.45 6.94
C GLN A 223 19.52 17.91 7.03
N LEU A 224 20.41 17.06 7.56
CA LEU A 224 21.82 17.41 7.65
C LEU A 224 22.41 17.65 6.25
N GLN A 225 22.07 16.79 5.29
CA GLN A 225 22.52 16.92 3.92
C GLN A 225 21.99 18.21 3.29
N GLN A 226 20.69 18.51 3.41
CA GLN A 226 20.10 19.74 2.88
C GLN A 226 20.75 20.99 3.50
N GLN A 227 20.97 21.00 4.81
CA GLN A 227 21.67 22.12 5.46
C GLN A 227 23.08 22.31 4.90
N GLN A 228 23.79 21.21 4.64
CA GLN A 228 25.13 21.27 4.05
C GLN A 228 25.10 21.73 2.58
N GLU A 229 24.05 21.42 1.83
CA GLU A 229 23.87 21.89 0.45
C GLU A 229 23.52 23.37 0.39
N ILE A 230 22.72 23.87 1.35
CA ILE A 230 22.31 25.28 1.44
C ILE A 230 23.47 26.17 1.90
N ASP A 231 24.12 25.83 3.01
CA ASP A 231 25.27 26.57 3.53
C ASP A 231 26.29 25.61 4.17
N PRO A 232 27.29 25.16 3.39
CA PRO A 232 28.36 24.29 3.90
C PRO A 232 29.19 24.93 5.02
N ALA A 233 29.22 26.27 5.13
CA ALA A 233 30.03 26.99 6.10
C ALA A 233 29.31 27.20 7.44
N ASP A 234 27.98 27.03 7.50
CA ASP A 234 27.19 27.19 8.72
C ASP A 234 27.37 26.00 9.69
N LYS A 235 28.52 25.96 10.33
CA LYS A 235 28.84 25.00 11.38
C LYS A 235 27.95 25.15 12.61
N ALA A 236 27.40 26.35 12.85
CA ALA A 236 26.56 26.61 14.01
C ALA A 236 25.19 25.93 13.86
N ALA A 237 24.56 26.01 12.67
CA ALA A 237 23.34 25.29 12.37
C ALA A 237 23.52 23.78 12.51
N LEU A 238 24.58 23.20 11.91
CA LEU A 238 24.87 21.77 12.02
C LEU A 238 25.11 21.32 13.48
N ALA A 239 25.80 22.14 14.27
CA ALA A 239 26.00 21.86 15.70
C ALA A 239 24.67 21.90 16.47
N GLY A 240 23.80 22.86 16.17
CA GLY A 240 22.46 22.98 16.74
C GLY A 240 21.57 21.77 16.43
N MET A 241 21.55 21.30 15.17
CA MET A 241 20.81 20.11 14.77
C MET A 241 21.28 18.85 15.51
N LYS A 242 22.61 18.68 15.62
CA LYS A 242 23.21 17.58 16.39
C LYS A 242 22.86 17.65 17.87
N ALA A 243 22.84 18.84 18.45
CA ALA A 243 22.44 19.03 19.85
C ALA A 243 20.96 18.67 20.06
N ALA A 244 20.07 19.19 19.21
CA ALA A 244 18.64 18.89 19.27
C ALA A 244 18.36 17.39 19.13
N GLN A 245 19.06 16.68 18.24
CA GLN A 245 18.92 15.23 18.10
C GLN A 245 19.37 14.47 19.35
N ARG A 246 20.50 14.86 19.96
CA ARG A 246 20.97 14.25 21.22
C ARG A 246 19.99 14.49 22.37
N ASP A 247 19.42 15.69 22.46
CA ASP A 247 18.45 16.01 23.51
C ASP A 247 17.12 15.28 23.30
N TRP A 248 16.70 15.09 22.05
CA TRP A 248 15.58 14.20 21.75
C TRP A 248 15.88 12.74 22.15
N LEU A 249 17.07 12.20 21.85
CA LEU A 249 17.45 10.84 22.27
C LEU A 249 17.37 10.66 23.79
N LYS A 250 17.80 11.66 24.58
CA LYS A 250 17.66 11.64 26.05
C LYS A 250 16.19 11.56 26.46
N LYS A 251 15.30 12.32 25.81
CA LYS A 251 13.84 12.29 26.06
C LYS A 251 13.24 10.94 25.66
N ARG A 252 13.54 10.43 24.46
CA ARG A 252 13.11 9.10 24.01
C ARG A 252 13.51 8.03 25.01
N ASN A 253 14.73 8.09 25.54
CA ASN A 253 15.22 7.09 26.48
C ASN A 253 14.47 7.11 27.84
N GLN A 254 13.69 8.14 28.15
CA GLN A 254 12.79 8.14 29.31
C GLN A 254 11.64 7.14 29.16
N CYS A 255 11.32 6.71 27.93
CA CYS A 255 10.35 5.64 27.67
C CYS A 255 10.82 4.25 28.17
N GLN A 256 12.11 4.06 28.47
CA GLN A 256 12.67 2.75 28.82
C GLN A 256 12.29 1.70 27.75
N THR A 257 11.60 0.61 28.13
CA THR A 257 11.17 -0.48 27.25
C THR A 257 9.68 -0.39 26.91
N ASP A 258 9.01 0.73 27.16
CA ASP A 258 7.61 0.94 26.76
C ASP A 258 7.53 1.16 25.24
N GLU A 259 7.09 0.14 24.52
CA GLU A 259 6.98 0.17 23.05
C GLU A 259 6.05 1.27 22.56
N ALA A 260 4.91 1.51 23.22
CA ALA A 260 3.97 2.54 22.80
C ALA A 260 4.57 3.95 22.98
N CYS A 261 5.29 4.17 24.08
CA CYS A 261 6.03 5.41 24.30
C CYS A 261 7.13 5.61 23.26
N LEU A 262 7.91 4.55 22.95
CA LEU A 262 8.97 4.58 21.96
C LEU A 262 8.42 4.87 20.56
N THR A 263 7.38 4.16 20.12
CA THR A 263 6.69 4.37 18.84
C THR A 263 6.23 5.82 18.72
N LYS A 264 5.50 6.33 19.72
CA LYS A 264 5.01 7.71 19.73
C LYS A 264 6.16 8.72 19.65
N SER A 265 7.24 8.51 20.41
CA SER A 265 8.40 9.40 20.42
C SER A 265 9.12 9.45 19.07
N MET A 266 9.29 8.29 18.43
CA MET A 266 9.96 8.17 17.13
C MET A 266 9.10 8.70 16.00
N GLN A 267 7.80 8.37 15.97
CA GLN A 267 6.85 8.96 15.04
C GLN A 267 6.93 10.49 15.10
N GLN A 268 6.66 11.09 16.26
CA GLN A 268 6.67 12.55 16.44
C GLN A 268 7.97 13.19 15.96
N ARG A 269 9.11 12.55 16.23
CA ARG A 269 10.41 13.05 15.76
C ARG A 269 10.55 12.98 14.25
N THR A 270 10.16 11.86 13.63
CA THR A 270 10.15 11.73 12.17
C THR A 270 9.30 12.83 11.54
N PHE A 271 8.10 13.10 12.06
CA PHE A 271 7.24 14.19 11.56
C PHE A 271 7.88 15.56 11.68
N GLU A 272 8.40 15.87 12.86
CA GLU A 272 9.07 17.13 13.11
C GLU A 272 10.25 17.33 12.15
N LEU A 273 11.03 16.28 11.90
CA LEU A 273 12.17 16.32 10.99
C LEU A 273 11.70 16.48 9.54
N VAL A 274 10.77 15.65 9.06
CA VAL A 274 10.28 15.72 7.67
C VAL A 274 9.59 17.06 7.38
N SER A 275 8.89 17.66 8.34
CA SER A 275 8.23 18.97 8.14
C SER A 275 9.18 20.13 7.83
N LYS A 276 10.48 19.97 8.12
CA LYS A 276 11.51 20.99 7.88
C LYS A 276 12.40 20.64 6.68
N ILE A 277 12.16 19.51 6.02
CA ILE A 277 12.79 19.17 4.74
C ILE A 277 12.17 20.07 3.68
N GLN A 278 13.03 20.72 2.89
CA GLN A 278 12.63 21.67 1.85
C GLN A 278 12.57 21.01 0.49
#